data_AF-A0A7T5EN49-F1
#
_entry.id   AF-A0A7T5EN49-F1
#
_cell.length_a   1.000
_cell.length_b   1.000
_cell.length_c   1.000
_cell.angle_alpha   90.00
_cell.angle_beta   90.00
_cell.angle_gamma   90.00
#
_symmetry.space_group_name_H-M   'P 1'
#
loop_
_entity.id
_entity.type
_entity.pdbx_description
1 polymer ?
#
loop_
_entity_poly.entity_id
_entity_poly.type
_entity_poly.pdbx_seq_one_letter_code
_entity_poly.pdbx_strand_id
1 'polypeptide(L)' 'MPVVKCSVANCEYWSEGNNCNADMIMVEIDAHAEANFKEEFAGEHGHDSQHKDKANTSSQTCCQTFKPKKK' A
#
# COMPACT_ATOMS: atom_id res chain seq x y z
N MET A 1 4.68 -8.79 14.59
CA MET A 1 4.25 -8.04 13.38
C MET A 1 5.31 -6.98 13.10
N PRO A 2 5.67 -6.72 11.83
CA PRO A 2 6.67 -5.69 11.52
C PRO A 2 6.13 -4.29 11.83
N VAL A 3 7.02 -3.40 12.27
CA VAL A 3 6.69 -1.97 12.41
C VAL A 3 6.94 -1.29 11.08
N VAL A 4 5.92 -0.66 10.50
CA VAL A 4 6.05 0.12 9.27
C VAL A 4 6.23 1.59 9.63
N LYS A 5 7.35 2.17 9.18
CA LYS A 5 7.65 3.59 9.36
C LYS A 5 7.08 4.40 8.20
N CYS A 6 6.45 5.53 8.51
CA CYS A 6 5.88 6.45 7.54
C CYS A 6 6.46 7.85 7.77
N SER A 7 7.19 8.37 6.78
CA SER A 7 7.73 9.73 6.76
C SER A 7 6.98 10.66 5.80
N VAL A 8 5.84 10.21 5.27
CA VAL A 8 5.04 10.94 4.27
C VAL A 8 4.14 11.93 4.99
N ALA A 9 4.40 13.23 4.79
CA ALA A 9 3.76 14.32 5.54
C ALA A 9 2.24 14.43 5.33
N ASN A 10 1.73 13.95 4.20
CA ASN A 10 0.31 13.95 3.84
C ASN A 10 -0.32 12.55 3.86
N CYS A 11 0.31 11.57 4.51
CA CYS A 11 -0.27 10.24 4.65
C CYS A 11 -1.43 10.27 5.65
N GLU A 12 -2.61 9.82 5.24
CA GLU A 12 -3.81 9.72 6.09
C GLU A 12 -3.56 8.82 7.31
N TYR A 13 -2.69 7.82 7.17
CA TYR A 13 -2.40 6.80 8.18
C TYR A 13 -1.15 7.09 9.00
N TRP A 14 -0.59 8.29 8.89
CA TRP A 14 0.55 8.67 9.73
C TRP A 14 0.12 8.74 11.20
N SER A 15 0.98 8.25 12.08
CA SER A 15 0.80 8.28 13.53
C SER A 15 2.10 8.63 14.24
N GLU A 16 2.00 8.93 15.54
CA GLU A 16 3.10 9.37 16.38
C GLU A 16 4.35 8.47 16.23
N GLY A 17 5.53 9.11 16.17
CA GLY A 17 6.80 8.40 16.02
C GLY A 17 7.10 7.91 14.60
N ASN A 18 6.50 8.56 13.58
CA ASN A 18 6.61 8.20 12.17
C ASN A 18 6.16 6.75 11.92
N ASN A 19 5.06 6.33 12.54
CA ASN A 19 4.50 5.00 12.35
C ASN A 19 3.33 5.05 11.36
N CYS A 20 3.18 4.02 10.53
CA CYS A 20 1.98 3.80 9.73
C CYS A 20 0.97 2.99 10.54
N ASN A 21 -0.27 3.47 10.66
CA ASN A 21 -1.37 2.78 11.34
C ASN A 21 -2.51 2.42 10.36
N ALA A 22 -2.17 2.11 9.11
CA ALA A 22 -3.14 1.64 8.14
C ALA A 22 -3.61 0.23 8.50
N ASP A 23 -4.92 -0.03 8.37
CA ASP A 23 -5.49 -1.36 8.59
C ASP A 23 -4.94 -2.40 7.60
N MET A 24 -4.50 -1.93 6.43
CA MET A 24 -3.96 -2.74 5.36
C MET A 24 -2.90 -1.97 4.56
N ILE A 25 -1.84 -2.68 4.21
CA ILE A 25 -0.73 -2.18 3.38
C ILE A 25 -0.47 -3.23 2.30
N MET A 26 -0.35 -2.79 1.05
CA MET A 26 0.11 -3.61 -0.06
C MET A 26 1.53 -3.17 -0.43
N VAL A 27 2.45 -4.14 -0.49
CA VAL A 27 3.82 -3.90 -0.95
C VAL A 27 3.89 -4.26 -2.42
N GLU A 28 4.37 -3.33 -3.23
CA GLU A 28 4.34 -3.44 -4.68
C GLU A 28 5.63 -2.89 -5.30
N ILE A 29 5.93 -3.14 -6.58
CA ILE A 29 7.07 -2.51 -7.25
C ILE A 29 6.75 -1.04 -7.59
N ASP A 30 7.77 -0.18 -7.54
CA ASP A 30 7.61 1.26 -7.80
C ASP A 30 7.01 1.55 -9.18
N ALA A 31 7.21 0.66 -10.17
CA ALA A 31 6.65 0.80 -11.50
C ALA A 31 5.11 0.83 -11.52
N HIS A 32 4.47 0.30 -10.47
CA HIS A 32 3.02 0.27 -10.30
C HIS A 32 2.53 1.32 -9.28
N ALA A 33 3.37 2.29 -8.89
CA ALA A 33 2.97 3.34 -7.95
C ALA A 33 1.75 4.15 -8.44
N GLU A 34 1.64 4.37 -9.74
CA GLU A 34 0.55 5.11 -10.41
C GLU A 34 -0.53 4.19 -11.00
N ALA A 35 -0.41 2.87 -10.79
CA ALA A 35 -1.43 1.94 -11.26
C ALA A 35 -2.76 2.30 -10.58
N ASN A 36 -3.80 2.47 -11.40
CA ASN A 36 -5.12 2.82 -10.91
C ASN A 36 -5.77 1.58 -10.31
N PHE A 37 -5.42 1.26 -9.06
CA PHE A 37 -6.13 0.30 -8.23
C PHE A 37 -7.47 0.90 -7.78
N LYS A 38 -8.35 1.19 -8.74
CA LYS A 38 -9.76 1.53 -8.49
C LYS A 38 -10.58 0.30 -8.07
N GLU A 39 -9.90 -0.81 -7.78
CA GLU A 39 -10.50 -2.07 -7.38
C GLU A 39 -11.22 -1.92 -6.04
N GLU A 40 -12.45 -2.41 -6.02
CA GLU A 40 -13.29 -2.40 -4.85
C GLU A 40 -12.84 -3.49 -3.89
N PHE A 41 -12.65 -3.13 -2.61
CA PHE A 41 -12.36 -4.04 -1.50
C PHE A 41 -13.38 -5.18 -1.29
N ALA A 42 -14.45 -5.23 -2.08
CA ALA A 42 -15.63 -6.06 -1.84
C ALA A 42 -15.73 -7.32 -2.71
N GLY A 43 -14.73 -7.61 -3.55
CA GLY A 43 -14.73 -8.81 -4.41
C GLY A 43 -13.66 -9.82 -4.01
N GLU A 44 -13.93 -11.11 -4.30
CA GLU A 44 -12.98 -12.25 -4.27
C GLU A 44 -11.70 -12.02 -5.11
N HIS A 45 -11.62 -10.89 -5.82
CA HIS A 45 -10.56 -10.48 -6.73
C HIS A 45 -9.99 -9.08 -6.41
N GLY A 46 -10.34 -8.46 -5.28
CA GLY A 46 -9.99 -7.06 -4.93
C GLY A 46 -8.54 -6.81 -4.49
N HIS A 47 -7.67 -7.78 -4.69
CA HIS A 47 -6.23 -7.63 -4.56
C HIS A 47 -5.66 -8.16 -5.87
N ASP A 48 -4.90 -7.36 -6.60
CA ASP A 48 -4.03 -7.86 -7.66
C ASP A 48 -2.98 -8.79 -7.04
N SER A 49 -3.44 -9.99 -6.70
CA SER A 49 -2.68 -11.09 -6.11
C SER A 49 -2.28 -12.09 -7.18
N GLN A 50 -2.62 -11.77 -8.43
CA GLN A 50 -2.42 -12.62 -9.59
C GLN A 50 -1.03 -12.39 -10.19
N HIS A 51 -0.55 -11.14 -10.19
CA HIS A 51 0.81 -10.86 -10.61
C HIS A 51 1.84 -11.12 -9.49
N LYS A 52 3.02 -11.54 -9.92
CA LYS A 52 4.19 -11.81 -9.06
C LYS A 52 5.37 -11.10 -9.66
N ASP A 53 5.44 -9.82 -9.39
CA ASP A 53 6.51 -9.00 -9.95
C ASP A 53 7.83 -9.23 -9.24
N LYS A 54 8.90 -8.99 -9.99
CA LYS A 54 10.26 -9.10 -9.50
C LYS A 54 10.89 -7.72 -9.46
N ALA A 55 11.05 -7.19 -8.25
CA ALA A 55 11.97 -6.08 -8.00
C ALA A 55 13.41 -6.57 -8.12
N ASN A 56 14.29 -5.78 -8.75
CA ASN A 56 15.71 -6.14 -8.81
C ASN A 56 16.43 -5.77 -7.49
N THR A 57 15.92 -4.78 -6.78
CA THR A 57 16.39 -4.38 -5.44
C THR A 57 15.21 -4.09 -4.53
N SER A 58 15.43 -4.18 -3.22
CA SER A 58 14.40 -3.85 -2.21
C SER A 58 14.01 -2.37 -2.20
N SER A 59 14.81 -1.49 -2.81
CA SER A 59 14.48 -0.06 -2.93
C SER A 59 13.50 0.24 -4.07
N GLN A 60 13.24 -0.73 -4.95
CA GLN A 60 12.27 -0.62 -6.05
C GLN A 60 10.88 -1.11 -5.64
N THR A 61 10.58 -1.05 -4.34
CA THR A 61 9.28 -1.43 -3.80
C THR A 61 8.67 -0.28 -3.02
N CYS A 62 7.38 -0.05 -3.21
CA CYS A 62 6.58 0.95 -2.52
C CYS A 62 5.49 0.31 -1.66
N CYS A 63 4.95 1.10 -0.73
CA CYS A 63 3.81 0.71 0.11
C CYS A 63 2.58 1.50 -0.33
N GLN A 64 1.55 0.80 -0.76
CA GLN A 64 0.24 1.37 -1.04
C GLN A 64 -0.65 1.21 0.18
N THR A 65 -1.35 2.29 0.54
CA THR A 65 -2.33 2.31 1.64
C THR A 65 -3.70 2.64 1.10
N PHE A 66 -4.72 2.09 1.75
CA PHE A 66 -6.05 2.05 1.20
C PHE A 66 -7.05 2.73 2.11
N LYS A 67 -7.84 3.67 1.57
CA LYS A 67 -8.91 4.35 2.31
C LYS A 67 -10.25 3.67 2.08
N PRO A 68 -11.02 3.36 3.14
CA PRO A 68 -12.39 2.89 2.98
C PRO A 68 -13.20 3.90 2.17
N LYS A 69 -14.05 3.42 1.25
CA LYS A 69 -15.04 4.30 0.60
C LYS A 69 -15.92 4.91 1.69
N LYS A 70 -16.00 6.24 1.73
CA LYS A 70 -16.98 6.94 2.57
C LYS A 70 -18.38 6.59 2.03
N LYS A 71 -19.27 6.16 2.93
CA LYS A 71 -20.68 5.88 2.59
C LYS A 71 -21.40 7.16 2.20
#